data_AF-A0A3B8QJV5-F1
#
_entry.id   AF-A0A3B8QJV5-F1
#
_cell.length_a   1.000
_cell.length_b   1.000
_cell.length_c   1.000
_cell.angle_alpha   90.00
_cell.angle_beta   90.00
_cell.angle_gamma   90.00
#
_symmetry.space_group_name_H-M   'P 1'
#
loop_
_entity.id
_entity.type
_entity.pdbx_description
1 polymer ?
#
loop_
_entity_poly.entity_id
_entity_poly.type
_entity_poly.pdbx_seq_one_letter_code
_entity_poly.pdbx_strand_id
1 'polypeptide(L)'
;RQRPETFSASSHPDLPIWQAVRASMSIPLVFEPMRINNEFYVDGGLSWNYPVDLFDKTAFDDITGISSVVRNPSTLGFYLQAHNLMGNNNPLGSSNYTIDSLKDYALAIGAFFMDTSNAKHVHPDDGIRTVFVDDLGTSAIDFSASKERIEALIESGRKATEEFFKESVLQP
;
A
#
# COMPACT_ATOMS: atom_id res chain seq x y z
N ARG A 1 13.40 10.72 -15.01
CA ARG A 1 13.92 9.52 -14.31
C ARG A 1 12.73 8.86 -13.62
N GLN A 2 12.57 7.55 -13.69
CA GLN A 2 11.48 6.86 -12.98
C GLN A 2 11.97 6.50 -11.57
N ARG A 3 11.31 7.02 -10.53
CA ARG A 3 11.65 6.77 -9.12
C ARG A 3 10.42 7.03 -8.24
N PRO A 4 10.32 6.39 -7.05
CA PRO A 4 9.41 6.86 -6.02
C PRO A 4 9.83 8.28 -5.57
N GLU A 5 8.84 9.11 -5.23
CA GLU A 5 9.02 10.46 -4.71
C GLU A 5 8.15 10.63 -3.46
N THR A 6 8.67 11.33 -2.45
CA THR A 6 7.95 11.60 -1.20
C THR A 6 7.72 13.10 -1.04
N PHE A 7 6.45 13.47 -0.85
CA PHE A 7 6.07 14.83 -0.52
C PHE A 7 5.97 14.99 0.99
N SER A 8 6.69 15.95 1.55
CA SER A 8 6.66 16.26 2.98
C SER A 8 6.74 17.76 3.22
N ALA A 9 6.43 18.18 4.45
CA ALA A 9 6.59 19.59 4.85
C ALA A 9 8.04 20.09 4.76
N SER A 10 9.03 19.19 4.83
CA SER A 10 10.45 19.57 4.72
C SER A 10 10.93 19.64 3.27
N SER A 11 10.44 18.79 2.37
CA SER A 11 10.87 18.76 0.97
C SER A 11 10.04 19.68 0.07
N HIS A 12 8.74 19.80 0.34
CA HIS A 12 7.78 20.52 -0.49
C HIS A 12 6.82 21.37 0.38
N PRO A 13 7.34 22.34 1.15
CA PRO A 13 6.54 23.10 2.12
C PRO A 13 5.37 23.87 1.49
N ASP A 14 5.53 24.31 0.24
CA ASP A 14 4.54 25.12 -0.47
C ASP A 14 3.60 24.30 -1.37
N LEU A 15 3.81 22.97 -1.48
CA LEU A 15 2.97 22.12 -2.31
C LEU A 15 1.62 21.88 -1.60
N PRO A 16 0.48 22.21 -2.23
CA PRO A 16 -0.82 21.96 -1.63
C PRO A 16 -1.04 20.47 -1.37
N ILE A 17 -1.53 20.12 -0.18
CA ILE A 17 -1.77 18.71 0.23
C ILE A 17 -2.62 17.97 -0.80
N TRP A 18 -3.66 18.61 -1.34
CA TRP A 18 -4.54 17.99 -2.32
C TRP A 18 -3.83 17.62 -3.63
N GLN A 19 -2.77 18.35 -4.02
CA GLN A 19 -1.97 18.00 -5.20
C GLN A 19 -1.11 16.78 -4.95
N ALA A 20 -0.45 16.71 -3.80
CA ALA A 20 0.32 15.54 -3.38
C ALA A 20 -0.58 14.29 -3.27
N VAL A 21 -1.76 14.45 -2.66
CA VAL A 21 -2.76 13.38 -2.53
C VAL A 21 -3.28 12.95 -3.91
N ARG A 22 -3.64 13.89 -4.80
CA ARG A 22 -4.09 13.58 -6.18
C ARG A 22 -3.00 12.86 -6.98
N ALA A 23 -1.74 13.26 -6.84
CA ALA A 23 -0.60 12.58 -7.44
C ALA A 23 -0.49 11.14 -6.93
N SER A 24 -0.58 10.95 -5.61
CA SER A 24 -0.46 9.64 -4.95
C SER A 24 -1.56 8.65 -5.30
N MET A 25 -2.73 9.11 -5.76
CA MET A 25 -3.88 8.26 -6.17
C MET A 25 -4.10 8.22 -7.69
N SER A 26 -3.09 8.59 -8.49
CA SER A 26 -3.17 8.66 -9.96
C SER A 26 -2.94 7.30 -10.62
N ILE A 27 -3.82 6.32 -10.34
CA ILE A 27 -3.72 4.96 -10.86
C ILE A 27 -3.71 5.01 -12.40
N PRO A 28 -2.65 4.53 -13.08
CA PRO A 28 -2.60 4.53 -14.54
C PRO A 28 -3.77 3.76 -15.13
N LEU A 29 -4.19 4.18 -16.33
CA LEU A 29 -5.33 3.61 -17.07
C LEU A 29 -6.70 3.91 -16.45
N VAL A 30 -6.76 4.36 -15.19
CA VAL A 30 -7.98 4.86 -14.53
C VAL A 30 -8.00 6.39 -14.49
N PHE A 31 -6.88 7.01 -14.11
CA PHE A 31 -6.75 8.45 -13.96
C PHE A 31 -5.58 9.02 -14.77
N GLU A 32 -5.73 10.27 -15.22
CA GLU A 32 -4.63 11.01 -15.82
C GLU A 32 -3.52 11.26 -14.78
N PRO A 33 -2.23 11.19 -15.19
CA PRO A 33 -1.11 11.52 -14.33
C PRO A 33 -1.16 12.97 -13.89
N MET A 34 -0.76 13.24 -12.65
CA MET A 34 -0.67 14.60 -12.13
C MET A 34 0.64 15.25 -12.57
N ARG A 35 0.60 16.49 -13.08
CA ARG A 35 1.81 17.23 -13.44
C ARG A 35 2.15 18.26 -12.37
N ILE A 36 3.31 18.13 -11.74
CA ILE A 36 3.84 19.07 -10.73
C ILE A 36 5.26 19.45 -11.17
N ASN A 37 5.58 20.74 -11.23
CA ASN A 37 6.91 21.24 -11.62
C ASN A 37 7.52 20.59 -12.87
N ASN A 38 6.70 20.38 -13.90
CA ASN A 38 7.08 19.78 -15.18
C ASN A 38 7.39 18.27 -15.14
N GLU A 39 7.18 17.61 -14.02
CA GLU A 39 7.27 16.14 -13.86
C GLU A 39 5.87 15.52 -13.81
N PHE A 40 5.78 14.27 -14.26
CA PHE A 40 4.55 13.48 -14.23
C PHE A 40 4.59 12.49 -13.07
N TYR A 41 3.54 12.51 -12.27
CA TYR A 41 3.35 11.63 -11.12
C TYR A 41 2.16 10.70 -11.38
N VAL A 42 2.37 9.44 -11.04
CA VAL A 42 1.37 8.37 -11.04
C VAL A 42 1.27 7.80 -9.63
N ASP A 43 0.31 6.92 -9.41
CA ASP A 43 0.08 6.25 -8.13
C ASP A 43 1.36 5.64 -7.52
N GLY A 44 1.59 5.92 -6.24
CA GLY A 44 2.75 5.42 -5.49
C GLY A 44 2.74 3.91 -5.30
N GLY A 45 1.55 3.31 -5.33
CA GLY A 45 1.30 1.88 -5.20
C GLY A 45 1.99 1.04 -6.27
N LEU A 46 2.40 1.60 -7.40
CA LEU A 46 3.17 0.87 -8.42
C LEU A 46 4.64 0.63 -8.06
N SER A 47 5.18 1.42 -7.11
CA SER A 47 6.60 1.43 -6.81
C SER A 47 6.91 1.13 -5.35
N TRP A 48 6.17 1.75 -4.43
CA TRP A 48 6.38 1.70 -2.98
C TRP A 48 5.03 1.75 -2.25
N ASN A 49 4.21 0.71 -2.41
CA ASN A 49 2.84 0.66 -1.91
C ASN A 49 2.71 0.63 -0.38
N TYR A 50 3.70 0.06 0.30
CA TYR A 50 3.73 -0.02 1.76
C TYR A 50 5.04 0.55 2.32
N PRO A 51 5.17 1.89 2.38
CA PRO A 51 6.41 2.56 2.78
C PRO A 51 6.56 2.62 4.31
N VAL A 52 6.40 1.48 5.00
CA VAL A 52 6.55 1.38 6.47
C VAL A 52 7.97 1.70 6.92
N ASP A 53 8.93 1.53 6.03
CA ASP A 53 10.36 1.82 6.19
C ASP A 53 10.71 3.31 5.97
N LEU A 54 9.75 4.15 5.57
CA LEU A 54 9.98 5.57 5.28
C LEU A 54 10.61 6.34 6.45
N PHE A 55 10.31 5.93 7.69
CA PHE A 55 10.80 6.57 8.91
C PHE A 55 11.90 5.77 9.61
N ASP A 56 12.41 4.72 8.98
CA ASP A 56 13.53 3.93 9.49
C ASP A 56 14.87 4.64 9.27
N LYS A 57 15.88 4.22 10.02
CA LYS A 57 17.24 4.73 9.89
C LYS A 57 18.14 3.65 9.35
N THR A 58 19.10 4.04 8.51
CA THR A 58 20.23 3.18 8.18
C THR A 58 21.36 3.49 9.14
N ALA A 59 21.81 2.48 9.88
CA ALA A 59 23.04 2.55 10.65
C ALA A 59 24.16 1.94 9.82
N PHE A 60 25.30 2.64 9.73
CA PHE A 60 26.50 2.14 9.08
C PHE A 60 27.54 1.84 10.15
N ASP A 61 28.10 0.63 10.12
CA ASP A 61 29.21 0.24 10.97
C ASP A 61 30.53 0.45 10.22
N ASP A 62 31.29 1.47 10.63
CA ASP A 62 32.58 1.83 10.03
C ASP A 62 33.66 0.74 10.14
N ILE A 63 33.52 -0.20 11.09
CA ILE A 63 34.49 -1.26 11.35
C ILE A 63 34.21 -2.47 10.46
N THR A 64 32.94 -2.87 10.37
CA THR A 64 32.54 -4.04 9.58
C THR A 64 32.19 -3.70 8.12
N GLY A 65 31.92 -2.41 7.83
CA GLY A 65 31.44 -1.94 6.54
C GLY A 65 29.98 -2.34 6.24
N ILE A 66 29.25 -2.85 7.23
CA ILE A 66 27.90 -3.38 7.07
C ILE A 66 26.88 -2.27 7.37
N SER A 67 25.91 -2.12 6.47
CA SER A 67 24.72 -1.29 6.72
C SER A 67 23.62 -2.15 7.34
N SER A 68 23.03 -1.70 8.44
CA SER A 68 21.86 -2.31 9.05
C SER A 68 20.69 -1.32 9.07
N VAL A 69 19.47 -1.85 8.96
CA VAL A 69 18.25 -1.05 9.08
C VAL A 69 17.82 -1.06 10.54
N VAL A 70 17.77 0.13 11.14
CA VAL A 70 17.20 0.37 12.45
C VAL A 70 15.75 0.79 12.27
N ARG A 71 14.85 -0.14 12.52
CA ARG A 71 13.40 0.08 12.43
C ARG A 71 12.95 1.09 13.45
N ASN A 72 12.08 2.00 13.04
CA ASN A 72 11.47 2.95 13.94
C ASN A 72 10.29 2.30 14.69
N PRO A 73 10.40 2.09 16.01
CA PRO A 73 9.36 1.44 16.81
C PRO A 73 8.10 2.30 16.97
N SER A 74 8.17 3.59 16.65
CA SER A 74 7.03 4.52 16.69
C SER A 74 6.28 4.60 15.36
N THR A 75 6.67 3.81 14.36
CA THR A 75 5.91 3.70 13.11
C THR A 75 4.89 2.59 13.26
N LEU A 76 3.62 2.90 13.02
CA LEU A 76 2.55 1.91 12.90
C LEU A 76 2.04 1.94 11.46
N GLY A 77 2.14 0.81 10.78
CA GLY A 77 1.66 0.65 9.41
C GLY A 77 0.33 -0.11 9.34
N PHE A 78 -0.44 0.18 8.30
CA PHE A 78 -1.66 -0.54 7.96
C PHE A 78 -1.49 -1.15 6.58
N TYR A 79 -1.65 -2.47 6.50
CA TYR A 79 -1.45 -3.21 5.27
C TYR A 79 -2.75 -3.89 4.87
N LEU A 80 -3.26 -3.58 3.67
CA LEU A 80 -4.42 -4.26 3.11
C LEU A 80 -3.95 -5.60 2.52
N GLN A 81 -4.35 -6.69 3.16
CA GLN A 81 -4.04 -8.04 2.73
C GLN A 81 -5.19 -8.60 1.90
N ALA A 82 -4.81 -9.22 0.78
CA ALA A 82 -5.76 -9.90 -0.08
C ALA A 82 -6.43 -11.05 0.68
N HIS A 83 -7.77 -11.07 0.69
CA HIS A 83 -8.58 -12.05 1.42
C HIS A 83 -8.23 -13.51 1.09
N ASN A 84 -7.80 -13.80 -0.13
CA ASN A 84 -7.40 -15.16 -0.53
C ASN A 84 -6.13 -15.66 0.16
N LEU A 85 -5.32 -14.77 0.75
CA LEU A 85 -4.14 -15.11 1.55
C LEU A 85 -4.51 -15.39 3.01
N MET A 86 -5.74 -15.07 3.43
CA MET A 86 -6.29 -15.41 4.73
C MET A 86 -6.74 -16.88 4.72
N GLY A 87 -5.82 -17.80 5.04
CA GLY A 87 -6.16 -19.17 5.46
C GLY A 87 -6.25 -20.27 4.38
N ASN A 88 -5.78 -20.09 3.15
CA ASN A 88 -5.58 -21.22 2.21
C ASN A 88 -4.60 -20.92 1.07
N ASN A 89 -3.91 -21.96 0.56
CA ASN A 89 -2.90 -21.95 -0.52
C ASN A 89 -3.44 -21.61 -1.92
N ASN A 90 -4.43 -20.74 -2.05
CA ASN A 90 -4.89 -20.31 -3.38
C ASN A 90 -3.99 -19.18 -3.89
N PRO A 91 -3.34 -19.35 -5.06
CA PRO A 91 -2.52 -18.30 -5.63
C PRO A 91 -3.36 -17.04 -5.87
N LEU A 92 -2.71 -15.89 -5.65
CA LEU A 92 -3.17 -14.51 -5.85
C LEU A 92 -4.55 -14.36 -6.51
N GLY A 93 -5.48 -13.76 -5.75
CA GLY A 93 -6.71 -13.11 -6.17
C GLY A 93 -7.29 -13.60 -7.49
N SER A 94 -8.11 -14.65 -7.45
CA SER A 94 -8.97 -15.02 -8.59
C SER A 94 -10.13 -14.02 -8.73
N SER A 95 -9.82 -12.73 -8.96
CA SER A 95 -10.79 -11.85 -9.60
C SER A 95 -10.86 -12.31 -11.06
N ASN A 96 -11.91 -13.06 -11.40
CA ASN A 96 -12.16 -13.48 -12.77
C ASN A 96 -12.52 -12.25 -13.60
N TYR A 97 -11.53 -11.56 -14.15
CA TYR A 97 -11.77 -10.52 -15.13
C TYR A 97 -12.25 -11.18 -16.44
N THR A 98 -13.51 -10.96 -16.80
CA THR A 98 -13.99 -11.26 -18.15
C THR A 98 -13.45 -10.17 -19.09
N ILE A 99 -12.58 -10.55 -20.01
CA ILE A 99 -11.96 -9.61 -20.95
C ILE A 99 -12.78 -9.61 -22.23
N ASP A 100 -13.81 -8.76 -22.25
CA ASP A 100 -14.72 -8.62 -23.41
C ASP A 100 -14.37 -7.38 -24.26
N SER A 101 -13.50 -6.50 -23.75
CA SER A 101 -13.06 -5.29 -24.44
C SER A 101 -11.61 -4.92 -24.14
N LEU A 102 -11.05 -4.02 -24.96
CA LEU A 102 -9.73 -3.43 -24.74
C LEU A 102 -9.66 -2.66 -23.41
N LYS A 103 -10.78 -2.09 -22.95
CA LYS A 103 -10.86 -1.39 -21.66
C LYS A 103 -10.75 -2.39 -20.51
N ASP A 104 -11.47 -3.51 -20.58
CA ASP A 104 -11.43 -4.55 -19.56
C ASP A 104 -10.03 -5.16 -19.48
N TYR A 105 -9.39 -5.37 -20.63
CA TYR A 105 -7.99 -5.79 -20.69
C TYR A 105 -7.04 -4.80 -20.02
N ALA A 106 -7.18 -3.50 -20.32
CA ALA A 106 -6.35 -2.45 -19.73
C ALA A 106 -6.54 -2.35 -18.21
N LEU A 107 -7.78 -2.43 -17.72
CA LEU A 107 -8.09 -2.43 -16.29
C LEU A 107 -7.56 -3.68 -15.59
N ALA A 108 -7.68 -4.86 -16.21
CA ALA A 108 -7.13 -6.10 -15.67
C ALA A 108 -5.60 -6.05 -15.53
N ILE A 109 -4.90 -5.45 -16.51
CA ILE A 109 -3.45 -5.20 -16.41
C ILE A 109 -3.14 -4.23 -15.27
N GLY A 110 -3.88 -3.13 -15.15
CA GLY A 110 -3.71 -2.15 -14.09
C GLY A 110 -3.88 -2.78 -12.71
N ALA A 111 -4.95 -3.54 -12.51
CA ALA A 111 -5.21 -4.28 -11.28
C ALA A 111 -4.09 -5.29 -10.97
N PHE A 112 -3.65 -6.06 -11.97
CA PHE A 112 -2.52 -6.99 -11.80
C PHE A 112 -1.23 -6.29 -11.36
N PHE A 113 -0.90 -5.13 -11.94
CA PHE A 113 0.28 -4.36 -11.51
C PHE A 113 0.16 -3.86 -10.06
N MET A 114 -1.03 -3.45 -9.62
CA MET A 114 -1.26 -3.08 -8.23
C MET A 114 -1.14 -4.29 -7.30
N ASP A 115 -1.79 -5.41 -7.63
CA ASP A 115 -1.77 -6.64 -6.84
C ASP A 115 -0.35 -7.21 -6.70
N THR A 116 0.44 -7.20 -7.79
CA THR A 116 1.84 -7.66 -7.77
C THR A 116 2.75 -6.72 -6.99
N SER A 117 2.48 -5.41 -7.02
CA SER A 117 3.21 -4.45 -6.19
C SER A 117 2.90 -4.64 -4.71
N ASN A 118 1.65 -4.97 -4.37
CA ASN A 118 1.24 -5.33 -3.02
C ASN A 118 1.90 -6.64 -2.58
N ALA A 119 1.98 -7.64 -3.44
CA ALA A 119 2.60 -8.95 -3.13
C ALA A 119 4.10 -8.92 -2.78
N LYS A 120 4.76 -7.75 -2.83
CA LYS A 120 6.07 -7.57 -2.20
C LYS A 120 5.90 -7.74 -0.70
N HIS A 121 6.24 -8.92 -0.23
CA HIS A 121 6.13 -9.37 1.15
C HIS A 121 6.63 -8.29 2.12
N VAL A 122 5.77 -7.92 3.08
CA VAL A 122 6.17 -7.19 4.29
C VAL A 122 7.31 -7.98 4.94
N HIS A 123 8.42 -7.30 5.27
CA HIS A 123 9.54 -7.98 5.92
C HIS A 123 9.04 -8.62 7.23
N PRO A 124 9.45 -9.86 7.59
CA PRO A 124 8.94 -10.54 8.78
C PRO A 124 8.99 -9.68 10.06
N ASP A 125 10.11 -8.98 10.26
CA ASP A 125 10.31 -8.05 11.38
C ASP A 125 9.38 -6.82 11.41
N ASP A 126 8.69 -6.49 10.31
CA ASP A 126 7.72 -5.39 10.28
C ASP A 126 6.34 -5.82 10.79
N GLY A 127 6.11 -7.13 11.00
CA GLY A 127 4.86 -7.66 11.52
C GLY A 127 4.47 -7.07 12.89
N ILE A 128 5.45 -6.83 13.77
CA ILE A 128 5.24 -6.24 15.10
C ILE A 128 4.70 -4.81 15.06
N ARG A 129 4.78 -4.14 13.90
CA ARG A 129 4.36 -2.75 13.68
C ARG A 129 3.39 -2.61 12.52
N THR A 130 2.80 -3.71 12.08
CA THR A 130 1.88 -3.77 10.95
C THR A 130 0.54 -4.32 11.39
N VAL A 131 -0.50 -3.53 11.24
CA VAL A 131 -1.89 -4.01 11.32
C VAL A 131 -2.26 -4.58 9.95
N PHE A 132 -2.41 -5.90 9.87
CA PHE A 132 -2.89 -6.58 8.67
C PHE A 132 -4.41 -6.51 8.62
N VAL A 133 -4.96 -5.87 7.59
CA VAL A 133 -6.39 -5.65 7.41
C VAL A 133 -6.87 -6.47 6.21
N ASP A 134 -7.88 -7.30 6.41
CA ASP A 134 -8.51 -8.07 5.34
C ASP A 134 -9.28 -7.15 4.38
N ASP A 135 -8.94 -7.17 3.10
CA ASP A 135 -9.62 -6.42 2.03
C ASP A 135 -10.98 -7.03 1.64
N LEU A 136 -11.34 -8.17 2.24
CA LEU A 136 -12.55 -8.93 2.01
C LEU A 136 -12.74 -9.38 0.54
N GLY A 137 -11.70 -9.31 -0.29
CA GLY A 137 -11.72 -9.53 -1.73
C GLY A 137 -12.18 -8.32 -2.55
N THR A 138 -12.12 -7.10 -2.01
CA THR A 138 -12.44 -5.88 -2.76
C THR A 138 -11.28 -5.50 -3.67
N SER A 139 -11.58 -5.33 -4.97
CA SER A 139 -10.62 -4.76 -5.90
C SER A 139 -10.31 -3.30 -5.56
N ALA A 140 -9.03 -2.92 -5.66
CA ALA A 140 -8.58 -1.54 -5.43
C ALA A 140 -9.20 -0.51 -6.39
N ILE A 141 -9.76 -0.97 -7.52
CA ILE A 141 -10.41 -0.13 -8.53
C ILE A 141 -11.94 -0.35 -8.60
N ASP A 142 -12.54 -0.96 -7.58
CA ASP A 142 -14.00 -1.03 -7.46
C ASP A 142 -14.58 0.30 -6.96
N PHE A 143 -14.80 1.22 -7.90
CA PHE A 143 -15.48 2.50 -7.64
C PHE A 143 -17.01 2.37 -7.51
N SER A 144 -17.54 1.15 -7.54
CA SER A 144 -18.98 0.85 -7.46
C SER A 144 -19.40 0.15 -6.18
N ALA A 145 -18.47 0.01 -5.21
CA ALA A 145 -18.72 -0.65 -3.94
C ALA A 145 -19.98 -0.13 -3.24
N SER A 146 -20.83 -1.06 -2.79
CA SER A 146 -22.07 -0.71 -2.09
C SER A 146 -21.78 -0.11 -0.71
N LYS A 147 -22.77 0.58 -0.14
CA LYS A 147 -22.66 1.13 1.22
C LYS A 147 -22.37 0.03 2.24
N GLU A 148 -23.04 -1.11 2.11
CA GLU A 148 -22.84 -2.28 2.96
C GLU A 148 -21.41 -2.81 2.84
N ARG A 149 -20.85 -2.78 1.63
CA ARG A 149 -19.46 -3.19 1.39
C ARG A 149 -18.46 -2.23 2.04
N ILE A 150 -18.69 -0.93 1.92
CA ILE A 150 -17.86 0.10 2.58
C ILE A 150 -17.91 -0.07 4.10
N GLU A 151 -19.09 -0.27 4.67
CA GLU A 151 -19.27 -0.52 6.11
C GLU A 151 -18.54 -1.78 6.56
N ALA A 152 -18.59 -2.85 5.76
CA ALA A 152 -17.85 -4.08 6.05
C ALA A 152 -16.32 -3.89 6.04
N LEU A 153 -15.78 -3.11 5.08
CA LEU A 153 -14.36 -2.78 5.01
C LEU A 153 -13.90 -1.94 6.23
N ILE A 154 -14.72 -0.96 6.63
CA ILE A 154 -14.45 -0.16 7.84
C ILE A 154 -14.40 -1.05 9.08
N GLU A 155 -15.34 -1.97 9.19
CA GLU A 155 -15.41 -2.90 10.33
C GLU A 155 -14.25 -3.92 10.32
N SER A 156 -13.81 -4.38 9.14
CA SER A 156 -12.60 -5.20 8.98
C SER A 156 -11.38 -4.48 9.56
N GLY A 157 -11.16 -3.22 9.18
CA GLY A 157 -10.06 -2.41 9.71
C GLY A 157 -10.15 -2.18 11.23
N ARG A 158 -11.36 -1.95 11.76
CA ARG A 158 -11.58 -1.81 13.21
C ARG A 158 -11.16 -3.08 13.96
N LYS A 159 -11.68 -4.24 13.54
CA LYS A 159 -11.40 -5.53 14.19
C LYS A 159 -9.91 -5.85 14.16
N ALA A 160 -9.27 -5.73 13.00
CA ALA A 160 -7.84 -5.97 12.84
C ALA A 160 -7.00 -5.08 13.79
N THR A 161 -7.37 -3.81 13.91
CA THR A 161 -6.68 -2.86 14.80
C THR A 161 -6.86 -3.23 16.27
N GLU A 162 -8.08 -3.60 16.68
CA GLU A 162 -8.37 -4.02 18.05
C GLU A 162 -7.63 -5.32 18.42
N GLU A 163 -7.57 -6.28 17.51
CA GLU A 163 -6.83 -7.54 17.69
C GLU A 163 -5.33 -7.28 17.81
N PHE A 164 -4.77 -6.46 16.92
CA PHE A 164 -3.35 -6.06 16.96
C PHE A 164 -2.96 -5.49 18.33
N PHE A 165 -3.76 -4.57 18.90
CA PHE A 165 -3.45 -4.00 20.20
C PHE A 165 -3.68 -4.96 21.37
N LYS A 166 -4.62 -5.92 21.27
CA LYS A 166 -4.79 -6.98 22.29
C LYS A 166 -3.58 -7.91 22.35
N GLU A 167 -3.06 -8.31 21.19
CA GLU A 167 -1.89 -9.19 21.09
C GLU A 167 -0.60 -8.47 21.48
N SER A 168 -0.47 -7.19 21.12
CA SER A 168 0.68 -6.35 21.47
C SER A 168 0.81 -6.12 22.99
N VAL A 169 -0.31 -6.08 23.72
CA VAL A 169 -0.31 -5.99 25.20
C VAL A 169 0.17 -7.29 25.85
N LEU A 170 0.16 -8.41 25.14
CA LEU A 170 0.57 -9.72 25.63
C LEU A 170 2.03 -10.09 25.32
N GLN A 171 2.77 -9.24 24.59
CA GLN A 171 4.20 -9.41 24.32
C GLN A 171 5.01 -8.37 25.13
N PRO A 172 5.48 -8.72 26.34
CA PRO A 172 6.29 -7.83 27.19
C PRO A 172 7.72 -7.63 26.66
#